data_AF-A0A6J6NTS9-F1
#
_entry.id   AF-A0A6J6NTS9-F1
#
_cell.length_a   1.000
_cell.length_b   1.000
_cell.length_c   1.000
_cell.angle_alpha   90.00
_cell.angle_beta   90.00
_cell.angle_gamma   90.00
#
_symmetry.space_group_name_H-M   'P 1'
#
loop_
_entity.id
_entity.type
_entity.pdbx_description
1 polymer ?
#
loop_
_entity_poly.entity_id
_entity_poly.type
_entity_poly.pdbx_seq_one_letter_code
_entity_poly.pdbx_strand_id
1 'polypeptide(L)'
;MPAHLRVYSSEPHPMAHVWVESVGERRVPEIASDLLTFSELLWIGLRGDLAPLAPAVAFARRASKLPLAGYLLIDGDFPRVGELDWPDAPVAYLATVPDYETHAKAALARGWKVISDLTDL
;
A
#
# COMPACT_ATOMS: atom_id res chain seq x y z
N MET A 1 4.09 -14.70 -13.49
CA MET A 1 4.54 -13.36 -13.93
C MET A 1 5.00 -12.62 -12.69
N PRO A 2 6.15 -11.92 -12.70
CA PRO A 2 6.56 -11.11 -11.55
C PRO A 2 5.51 -10.02 -11.31
N ALA A 3 5.12 -9.79 -10.07
CA ALA A 3 4.21 -8.71 -9.74
C ALA A 3 4.98 -7.38 -9.79
N HIS A 4 4.36 -6.35 -10.38
CA HIS A 4 4.88 -4.99 -10.29
C HIS A 4 4.61 -4.41 -8.92
N LEU A 5 5.44 -3.49 -8.44
CA LEU A 5 5.20 -2.72 -7.22
C LEU A 5 5.20 -1.22 -7.57
N ARG A 6 4.10 -0.55 -7.24
CA ARG A 6 3.93 0.91 -7.41
C ARG A 6 3.73 1.52 -6.04
N VAL A 7 4.63 2.40 -5.61
CA VAL A 7 4.58 3.01 -4.27
C VAL A 7 4.26 4.50 -4.38
N TYR A 8 3.33 4.93 -3.55
CA TYR A 8 2.89 6.31 -3.41
C TYR A 8 3.35 6.87 -2.07
N SER A 9 4.02 8.03 -2.10
CA SER A 9 4.53 8.72 -0.91
C SER A 9 4.34 10.23 -1.04
N SER A 10 3.98 10.93 0.04
CA SER A 10 3.94 12.39 0.08
C SER A 10 5.35 13.01 -0.03
N GLU A 11 6.36 12.31 0.48
CA GLU A 11 7.77 12.72 0.43
C GLU A 11 8.61 11.90 -0.58
N PRO A 12 9.65 12.48 -1.21
CA PRO A 12 10.57 11.74 -2.07
C PRO A 12 11.34 10.69 -1.26
N HIS A 13 11.41 9.45 -1.74
CA HIS A 13 12.08 8.37 -1.01
C HIS A 13 13.17 7.68 -1.86
N PRO A 14 14.33 7.31 -1.28
CA PRO A 14 15.51 6.86 -2.03
C PRO A 14 15.49 5.38 -2.49
N MET A 15 14.35 4.69 -2.50
CA MET A 15 14.34 3.26 -2.87
C MET A 15 14.50 3.05 -4.38
N ALA A 16 15.65 2.52 -4.77
CA ALA A 16 16.17 2.52 -6.15
C ALA A 16 15.63 1.42 -7.09
N HIS A 17 14.83 0.46 -6.60
CA HIS A 17 14.32 -0.68 -7.40
C HIS A 17 12.80 -0.70 -7.55
N VAL A 18 12.12 0.36 -7.13
CA VAL A 18 10.66 0.45 -7.12
C VAL A 18 10.26 1.71 -7.86
N TRP A 19 9.18 1.63 -8.65
CA TRP A 19 8.55 2.82 -9.20
C TRP A 19 7.85 3.55 -8.06
N VAL A 20 8.62 4.38 -7.35
CA VAL A 20 8.14 5.25 -6.29
C VAL A 20 7.72 6.57 -6.93
N GLU A 21 6.43 6.85 -6.93
CA GLU A 21 5.94 8.20 -7.25
C GLU A 21 5.77 9.01 -5.98
N SER A 22 6.39 10.20 -5.99
CA SER A 22 6.03 11.26 -5.07
C SER A 22 4.68 11.82 -5.50
N VAL A 23 3.74 11.76 -4.57
CA VAL A 23 2.32 12.08 -4.75
C VAL A 23 2.04 13.50 -4.30
N GLY A 24 2.89 14.17 -3.52
CA GLY A 24 2.62 15.54 -3.06
C GLY A 24 1.20 15.69 -2.52
N GLU A 25 0.41 16.62 -3.06
CA GLU A 25 -1.02 16.83 -2.72
C GLU A 25 -2.02 15.90 -3.46
N ARG A 26 -1.56 15.00 -4.35
CA ARG A 26 -2.48 14.23 -5.22
C ARG A 26 -3.43 13.37 -4.38
N ARG A 27 -4.72 13.48 -4.71
CA ARG A 27 -5.83 12.85 -3.95
C ARG A 27 -6.12 11.43 -4.45
N VAL A 28 -7.00 10.70 -3.75
CA VAL A 28 -7.47 9.35 -4.15
C VAL A 28 -7.83 9.22 -5.64
N PRO A 29 -8.56 10.16 -6.29
CA PRO A 29 -8.91 10.02 -7.71
C PRO A 29 -7.69 10.02 -8.65
N GLU A 30 -6.63 10.73 -8.28
CA GLU A 30 -5.41 10.84 -9.08
C GLU A 30 -4.56 9.57 -8.95
N ILE A 31 -4.44 9.03 -7.74
CA ILE A 31 -3.84 7.71 -7.49
C ILE A 31 -4.61 6.63 -8.27
N ALA A 32 -5.94 6.64 -8.19
CA ALA A 32 -6.76 5.68 -8.91
C ALA A 32 -6.57 5.76 -10.43
N SER A 33 -6.49 6.97 -10.98
CA SER A 33 -6.27 7.18 -12.42
C SER A 33 -4.91 6.68 -12.89
N ASP A 34 -3.84 6.90 -12.10
CA ASP A 34 -2.51 6.36 -12.39
C ASP A 34 -2.52 4.82 -12.39
N LEU A 35 -3.17 4.21 -11.40
CA LEU A 35 -3.28 2.75 -11.29
C LEU A 35 -3.98 2.10 -12.49
N LEU A 36 -4.89 2.81 -13.17
CA LEU A 36 -5.57 2.29 -14.37
C LEU A 36 -4.62 2.08 -15.54
N THR A 37 -3.45 2.74 -15.55
CA THR A 37 -2.44 2.56 -16.59
C THR A 37 -1.69 1.23 -16.47
N PHE A 38 -1.82 0.53 -15.33
CA PHE A 38 -1.19 -0.76 -15.05
C PHE A 38 -2.20 -1.91 -15.16
N SER A 39 -2.11 -2.65 -16.26
CA SER A 39 -2.95 -3.82 -16.55
C SER A 39 -2.40 -5.15 -16.01
N GLU A 40 -1.18 -5.15 -15.48
CA GLU A 40 -0.51 -6.34 -14.95
C GLU A 40 -0.78 -6.57 -13.45
N LEU A 41 -0.31 -7.71 -12.94
CA LEU A 41 -0.41 -8.04 -11.52
C LEU A 41 0.41 -7.06 -10.68
N LEU A 42 -0.25 -6.31 -9.79
CA LEU A 42 0.33 -5.14 -9.13
C LEU A 42 0.21 -5.22 -7.61
N TRP A 43 1.28 -4.91 -6.89
CA TRP A 43 1.25 -4.46 -5.50
C TRP A 43 1.13 -2.94 -5.45
N ILE A 44 0.18 -2.45 -4.65
CA ILE A 44 -0.03 -1.01 -4.44
C ILE A 44 0.54 -0.62 -3.09
N GLY A 45 1.62 0.15 -3.09
CA GLY A 45 2.29 0.66 -1.90
C GLY A 45 1.81 2.06 -1.50
N LEU A 46 1.52 2.26 -0.23
CA LEU A 46 1.14 3.56 0.35
C LEU A 46 1.99 3.81 1.59
N ARG A 47 2.68 4.95 1.63
CA ARG A 47 3.57 5.32 2.72
C ARG A 47 2.95 6.37 3.63
N GLY A 48 3.21 6.28 4.93
CA GLY A 48 3.01 7.40 5.85
C GLY A 48 1.56 7.86 5.90
N ASP A 49 1.38 9.15 5.70
CA ASP A 49 0.09 9.85 5.65
C ASP A 49 -0.83 9.39 4.51
N LEU A 50 -0.32 8.67 3.51
CA LEU A 50 -1.12 8.08 2.45
C LEU A 50 -1.64 6.68 2.78
N ALA A 51 -1.06 5.98 3.76
CA ALA A 51 -1.53 4.65 4.15
C ALA A 51 -3.01 4.59 4.57
N PRO A 52 -3.56 5.61 5.28
CA PRO A 52 -4.99 5.69 5.56
C PRO A 52 -5.90 5.72 4.32
N LEU A 53 -5.37 6.07 3.15
CA LEU A 53 -6.12 6.07 1.89
C LEU A 53 -6.27 4.67 1.29
N ALA A 54 -5.55 3.67 1.80
CA ALA A 54 -5.55 2.31 1.26
C ALA A 54 -6.95 1.72 1.03
N PRO A 55 -7.93 1.87 1.94
CA PRO A 55 -9.27 1.35 1.69
C PRO A 55 -10.01 2.06 0.54
N ALA A 56 -9.81 3.37 0.38
CA ALA A 56 -10.41 4.12 -0.71
C ALA A 56 -9.76 3.78 -2.05
N VAL A 57 -8.44 3.63 -2.08
CA VAL A 57 -7.69 3.13 -3.24
C VAL A 57 -8.11 1.69 -3.58
N ALA A 58 -8.34 0.86 -2.57
CA ALA A 58 -8.80 -0.51 -2.74
C ALA A 58 -10.18 -0.57 -3.39
N PHE A 59 -11.13 0.22 -2.88
CA PHE A 59 -12.46 0.37 -3.47
C PHE A 59 -12.37 0.79 -4.94
N ALA A 60 -11.54 1.80 -5.25
CA ALA A 60 -11.34 2.26 -6.62
C ALA A 60 -10.75 1.15 -7.52
N ARG A 61 -9.73 0.43 -7.04
CA ARG A 61 -9.08 -0.66 -7.80
C ARG A 61 -10.04 -1.82 -8.06
N ARG A 62 -10.84 -2.20 -7.07
CA ARG A 62 -11.88 -3.23 -7.20
C ARG A 62 -12.90 -2.86 -8.28
N ALA A 63 -13.35 -1.60 -8.30
CA ALA A 63 -14.27 -1.12 -9.33
C ALA A 63 -13.69 -1.23 -10.76
N SER A 64 -12.36 -1.15 -10.89
CA SER A 64 -11.66 -1.28 -12.18
C SER A 64 -11.55 -2.72 -12.70
N LYS A 65 -11.77 -3.74 -11.85
CA LYS A 65 -11.61 -5.17 -12.19
C LYS A 65 -10.23 -5.54 -12.76
N LEU A 66 -9.21 -4.74 -12.46
CA LEU A 66 -7.85 -4.97 -12.91
C LEU A 66 -7.12 -5.91 -11.92
N PRO A 67 -6.11 -6.68 -12.37
CA PRO A 67 -5.34 -7.56 -11.50
C PRO A 67 -4.70 -6.81 -10.32
N LEU A 68 -4.70 -7.44 -9.15
CA LEU A 68 -4.14 -6.90 -7.92
C LEU A 68 -3.49 -8.05 -7.14
N ALA A 69 -2.21 -7.90 -6.81
CA ALA A 69 -1.46 -8.82 -5.97
C ALA A 69 -1.75 -8.57 -4.49
N GLY A 70 -1.86 -7.31 -4.11
CA GLY A 70 -2.11 -6.89 -2.73
C GLY A 70 -1.76 -5.43 -2.48
N TYR A 71 -1.85 -5.03 -1.22
CA TYR A 71 -1.48 -3.71 -0.73
C TYR A 71 -0.24 -3.79 0.15
N LEU A 72 0.63 -2.81 0.02
CA LEU A 72 1.78 -2.62 0.90
C LEU A 72 1.59 -1.32 1.67
N LEU A 73 1.60 -1.38 2.99
CA LEU A 73 1.65 -0.19 3.84
C LEU A 73 3.07 -0.01 4.36
N ILE A 74 3.63 1.19 4.21
CA ILE A 74 5.00 1.52 4.63
C ILE A 74 4.92 2.62 5.68
N ASP A 75 5.37 2.36 6.91
CA ASP A 75 5.43 3.38 7.97
C ASP A 75 4.14 4.20 8.08
N GLY A 76 2.98 3.56 8.04
CA GLY A 76 1.71 4.26 7.92
C GLY A 76 0.60 3.66 8.78
N ASP A 77 -0.39 4.48 9.07
CA ASP A 77 -1.58 4.10 9.82
C ASP A 77 -2.57 3.29 8.96
N PHE A 78 -3.41 2.52 9.63
CA PHE A 78 -4.50 1.78 9.00
C PHE A 78 -5.72 1.69 9.94
N PRO A 79 -6.94 1.53 9.39
CA PRO A 79 -8.16 1.51 10.19
C PRO A 79 -8.13 0.49 11.33
N ARG A 80 -8.78 0.82 12.45
CA ARG A 80 -8.91 -0.14 13.56
C ARG A 80 -9.86 -1.27 13.15
N VAL A 81 -9.68 -2.42 13.78
CA VAL A 81 -10.56 -3.58 13.56
C VAL A 81 -12.00 -3.17 13.89
N GLY A 82 -12.91 -3.40 12.94
CA GLY A 82 -14.33 -3.07 13.08
C GLY A 82 -14.75 -1.67 12.62
N GLU A 83 -13.81 -0.78 12.24
CA GLU A 83 -14.15 0.55 11.69
C GLU A 83 -14.55 0.49 10.21
N LEU A 84 -13.94 -0.40 9.44
CA LEU A 84 -14.17 -0.53 8.01
C LEU A 84 -13.97 -1.98 7.55
N ASP A 85 -14.81 -2.42 6.60
CA ASP A 85 -14.70 -3.73 5.97
C ASP A 85 -13.63 -3.71 4.85
N TRP A 86 -12.37 -3.83 5.27
CA TRP A 86 -11.15 -3.90 4.47
C TRP A 86 -10.16 -4.83 5.19
N PRO A 87 -9.39 -5.70 4.51
CA PRO A 87 -9.00 -5.66 3.10
C PRO A 87 -9.68 -6.67 2.16
N ASP A 88 -9.74 -6.34 0.86
CA ASP A 88 -10.25 -7.19 -0.24
C ASP A 88 -9.16 -7.95 -1.00
N ALA A 89 -7.88 -7.72 -0.67
CA ALA A 89 -6.71 -8.43 -1.18
C ALA A 89 -5.65 -8.58 -0.06
N PRO A 90 -4.61 -9.41 -0.24
CA PRO A 90 -3.53 -9.52 0.73
C PRO A 90 -2.92 -8.17 1.10
N VAL A 91 -2.58 -7.99 2.38
CA VAL A 91 -1.90 -6.80 2.88
C VAL A 91 -0.54 -7.20 3.45
N ALA A 92 0.48 -6.46 3.05
CA ALA A 92 1.81 -6.48 3.63
C ALA A 92 2.08 -5.16 4.38
N TYR A 93 2.82 -5.23 5.49
CA TYR A 93 3.26 -4.07 6.25
C TYR A 93 4.78 -4.05 6.34
N LEU A 94 5.39 -2.91 6.05
CA LEU A 94 6.82 -2.65 6.18
C LEU A 94 7.03 -1.50 7.17
N ALA A 95 7.64 -1.81 8.32
CA ALA A 95 8.14 -0.79 9.24
C ALA A 95 9.62 -0.54 8.94
N THR A 96 9.95 0.66 8.46
CA THR A 96 11.34 1.08 8.19
C THR A 96 11.95 1.86 9.35
N VAL A 97 11.12 2.37 10.27
CA VAL A 97 11.56 3.08 11.48
C VAL A 97 10.94 2.52 12.77
N PRO A 98 11.62 2.64 13.93
CA PRO A 98 11.17 2.05 15.20
C PRO A 98 9.78 2.50 15.66
N ASP A 99 9.38 3.74 15.35
CA ASP A 99 8.09 4.31 15.77
C ASP A 99 6.88 3.50 15.25
N TYR A 100 7.05 2.73 14.17
CA TYR A 100 6.01 1.88 13.59
C TYR A 100 6.05 0.42 14.07
N GLU A 101 6.85 0.05 15.07
CA GLU A 101 6.90 -1.31 15.61
C GLU A 101 5.54 -1.76 16.18
N THR A 102 4.82 -0.84 16.85
CA THR A 102 3.46 -1.12 17.35
C THR A 102 2.48 -1.39 16.20
N HIS A 103 2.61 -0.67 15.09
CA HIS A 103 1.81 -0.87 13.90
C HIS A 103 2.13 -2.21 13.22
N ALA A 104 3.40 -2.59 13.12
CA ALA A 104 3.81 -3.90 12.64
C ALA A 104 3.19 -5.04 13.48
N LYS A 105 3.22 -4.93 14.82
CA LYS A 105 2.56 -5.89 15.72
C LYS A 105 1.05 -5.93 15.50
N ALA A 106 0.41 -4.78 15.32
CA ALA A 106 -1.02 -4.70 15.05
C ALA A 106 -1.40 -5.27 13.66
N ALA A 107 -0.52 -5.19 12.67
CA ALA A 107 -0.68 -5.82 11.37
C ALA A 107 -0.57 -7.36 11.47
N LEU A 108 0.42 -7.88 12.21
CA LEU A 108 0.53 -9.32 12.51
C LEU A 108 -0.72 -9.87 13.20
N ALA A 109 -1.26 -9.12 14.17
CA ALA A 109 -2.48 -9.52 14.88
C ALA A 109 -3.72 -9.60 13.98
N ARG A 110 -3.72 -8.90 12.83
CA ARG A 110 -4.75 -8.99 11.78
C ARG A 110 -4.49 -10.12 10.78
N GLY A 111 -3.38 -10.85 10.93
CA GLY A 111 -2.94 -11.89 9.99
C GLY A 111 -2.27 -11.35 8.73
N TRP A 112 -1.87 -10.08 8.71
CA TRP A 112 -1.16 -9.50 7.56
C TRP A 112 0.31 -9.89 7.57
N LYS A 113 0.91 -9.93 6.38
CA LYS A 113 2.35 -10.21 6.23
C LYS A 113 3.12 -9.00 6.73
N VAL A 114 4.08 -9.18 7.62
CA VAL A 114 5.05 -8.12 7.96
C VAL A 114 6.37 -8.48 7.32
N ILE A 115 6.89 -7.56 6.51
CA ILE A 115 8.11 -7.74 5.73
C ILE A 115 9.22 -6.83 6.25
N SER A 116 10.46 -7.25 6.04
CA SER A 116 11.66 -6.46 6.36
C SER A 116 12.21 -5.72 5.15
N ASP A 117 11.97 -6.25 3.96
CA ASP A 117 12.43 -5.69 2.69
C ASP A 117 11.35 -5.86 1.61
N LEU A 118 11.35 -4.99 0.59
CA LEU A 118 10.40 -5.07 -0.52
C LEU A 118 10.59 -6.32 -1.38
N THR A 119 11.77 -6.91 -1.35
CA THR A 119 12.06 -8.20 -2.01
C THR A 119 11.33 -9.38 -1.36
N ASP A 120 10.82 -9.21 -0.13
CA ASP A 120 10.07 -10.25 0.57
C ASP A 120 8.62 -10.38 0.09
N LEU A 121 8.13 -9.54 -0.84
CA LEU A 121 6.72 -9.49 -1.27
C LEU A 121 6.25 -10.75 -2.03
#